data_AF-A0A6S7CP59-F1
#
_entry.id   AF-A0A6S7CP59-F1
#
_cell.length_a   1.000
_cell.length_b   1.000
_cell.length_c   1.000
_cell.angle_alpha   90.00
_cell.angle_beta   90.00
_cell.angle_gamma   90.00
#
_symmetry.space_group_name_H-M   'P 1'
#
loop_
_entity.id
_entity.type
_entity.pdbx_description
1 polymer ?
#
loop_
_entity_poly.entity_id
_entity_poly.type
_entity_poly.pdbx_seq_one_letter_code
_entity_poly.pdbx_strand_id
1 'polypeptide(L)' 'MTEAKVCDHIEPHKGDSEKFWSGPFQSLCKQHHDSDKQRLEKSGRRKVQIGTDGYPIEGTYQDGAGHGPRGGGLLTQ' A
#
# COMPACT_ATOMS: atom_id res chain seq x y z
N MET A 1 -0.36 -18.96 -2.67
CA MET A 1 -0.88 -18.07 -1.61
C MET A 1 -0.19 -18.43 -0.31
N THR A 2 0.35 -17.45 0.42
CA THR A 2 1.09 -17.71 1.67
C THR A 2 0.19 -17.38 2.86
N GLU A 3 0.11 -18.30 3.81
CA GLU A 3 -0.74 -18.17 5.01
C GLU A 3 -0.33 -16.99 5.90
N ALA A 4 -1.32 -16.37 6.56
CA ALA A 4 -1.09 -15.31 7.53
C ALA A 4 -0.53 -15.91 8.83
N LYS A 5 0.62 -15.41 9.28
CA LYS A 5 1.33 -15.90 10.47
C LYS A 5 1.75 -14.78 11.42
N VAL A 6 1.48 -13.52 11.04
CA VAL A 6 1.89 -12.33 11.78
C VAL A 6 0.66 -11.53 12.15
N CYS A 7 0.57 -11.14 13.42
CA CYS A 7 -0.40 -10.16 13.92
C CYS A 7 0.25 -8.79 13.85
N ASP A 8 -0.37 -7.87 13.11
CA ASP A 8 0.18 -6.54 12.82
C ASP A 8 -0.80 -5.45 13.28
N HIS A 9 -0.27 -4.37 13.84
CA HIS A 9 -1.09 -3.22 14.22
C HIS A 9 -1.50 -2.43 12.99
N ILE A 10 -2.82 -2.27 12.76
CA ILE A 10 -3.31 -1.44 11.67
C ILE A 10 -2.83 0.00 11.88
N GLU A 11 -2.99 0.51 13.10
CA GLU A 11 -2.46 1.78 13.55
C GLU A 11 -1.18 1.57 14.37
N PRO A 12 -0.03 2.14 13.97
CA PRO A 12 1.20 1.95 14.71
C PRO A 12 1.07 2.56 16.11
N HIS A 13 1.36 1.76 17.12
CA HIS A 13 1.21 2.15 18.53
C HIS A 13 2.21 3.24 18.96
N LYS A 14 3.35 3.42 18.27
CA LYS A 14 4.35 4.49 18.52
C LYS A 14 4.79 4.65 20.00
N GLY A 15 4.80 3.54 20.74
CA GLY A 15 5.16 3.52 22.17
C GLY A 15 3.98 3.66 23.15
N ASP A 16 2.77 3.88 22.65
CA ASP A 16 1.54 3.85 23.44
C ASP A 16 1.18 2.40 23.80
N SER A 17 1.08 2.11 25.10
CA SER A 17 0.79 0.76 25.60
C SER A 17 -0.67 0.36 25.41
N GLU A 18 -1.60 1.30 25.48
CA GLU A 18 -3.02 1.02 25.26
C GLU A 18 -3.23 0.53 23.83
N LYS A 19 -2.72 1.26 22.84
CA LYS A 19 -2.77 0.88 21.42
C LYS A 19 -2.05 -0.43 21.11
N PHE A 20 -1.01 -0.74 21.88
CA PHE A 20 -0.29 -2.00 21.72
C PHE A 20 -1.18 -3.20 22.05
N TRP A 21 -2.02 -3.10 23.08
CA TRP A 21 -2.87 -4.20 23.58
C TRP A 21 -4.30 -4.18 23.02
N SER A 22 -4.87 -3.01 22.73
CA SER A 22 -6.27 -2.86 22.36
C SER A 22 -6.54 -2.95 20.85
N GLY A 23 -5.51 -2.89 20.02
CA GLY A 23 -5.65 -2.94 18.57
C GLY A 23 -6.28 -1.66 17.99
N PRO A 24 -6.79 -1.70 16.75
CA PRO A 24 -7.14 -2.88 15.96
C PRO A 24 -5.94 -3.58 15.29
N PHE A 25 -6.05 -4.90 15.12
CA PHE A 25 -5.02 -5.76 14.52
C PHE A 25 -5.45 -6.33 13.16
N GLN A 26 -4.48 -6.60 12.29
CA GLN A 26 -4.66 -7.31 11.02
C GLN A 26 -3.74 -8.54 10.92
N SER A 27 -4.22 -9.61 10.29
CA SER A 27 -3.43 -10.83 10.07
C SER A 27 -2.75 -10.80 8.70
N LEU A 28 -1.41 -10.82 8.70
CA LEU A 28 -0.61 -10.77 7.47
C LEU A 28 0.32 -11.98 7.37
N CYS A 29 0.66 -12.36 6.13
CA CYS A 29 1.79 -13.25 5.91
C CYS A 29 3.11 -12.47 6.01
N LYS A 30 4.21 -13.17 6.33
CA LYS A 30 5.53 -12.54 6.51
C LYS A 30 5.93 -11.64 5.34
N GLN A 31 5.62 -12.06 4.11
CA GLN A 31 6.01 -11.31 2.92
C GLN A 31 5.29 -9.96 2.80
N HIS A 32 3.99 -9.90 3.09
CA HIS A 32 3.22 -8.65 3.06
C HIS A 32 3.49 -7.77 4.28
N HIS A 33 3.73 -8.37 5.44
CA HIS A 33 4.18 -7.65 6.64
C HIS A 33 5.53 -6.96 6.40
N ASP A 34 6.54 -7.71 5.94
CA ASP A 34 7.91 -7.20 5.81
C ASP A 34 8.08 -6.25 4.60
N SER A 35 7.21 -6.33 3.59
CA SER A 35 7.32 -5.53 2.36
C SER A 35 6.25 -4.45 2.22
N ASP A 36 4.98 -4.82 2.08
CA ASP A 36 3.90 -3.88 1.76
C ASP A 36 3.58 -2.96 2.93
N LYS A 37 3.34 -3.56 4.10
CA LYS A 37 3.05 -2.82 5.33
C LYS A 37 4.24 -1.96 5.73
N GLN A 38 5.45 -2.52 5.74
CA GLN A 38 6.64 -1.73 6.03
C GLN A 38 6.83 -0.52 5.08
N ARG A 39 6.57 -0.69 3.78
CA ARG A 39 6.65 0.42 2.80
C ARG A 39 5.58 1.48 3.05
N LEU A 40 4.37 1.04 3.38
CA LEU A 40 3.26 1.92 3.76
C LEU A 40 3.60 2.77 4.98
N GLU A 41 4.17 2.17 6.02
CA GLU A 41 4.50 2.90 7.24
C GLU A 41 5.67 3.86 7.07
N LYS A 42 6.69 3.47 6.29
CA LYS A 42 7.88 4.31 6.06
C LYS A 42 7.60 5.49 5.12
N SER A 43 6.82 5.27 4.06
CA SER A 43 6.70 6.21 2.96
C SER A 43 5.29 6.72 2.71
N GLY A 44 4.27 6.13 3.36
CA GLY A 44 2.85 6.38 3.05
C GLY A 44 2.41 5.81 1.69
N ARG A 45 3.32 5.22 0.90
CA ARG A 45 3.04 4.83 -0.49
C ARG A 45 2.54 3.40 -0.60
N ARG A 46 1.37 3.23 -1.22
CA ARG A 46 0.83 1.90 -1.62
C ARG A 46 1.53 1.39 -2.87
N LYS A 47 1.46 0.08 -3.13
CA LYS A 47 2.03 -0.47 -4.36
C LYS A 47 1.15 0.02 -5.50
N VAL A 48 1.77 0.37 -6.62
CA VAL A 48 1.02 0.71 -7.82
C VAL A 48 0.16 -0.49 -8.18
N GLN A 49 -1.14 -0.28 -8.27
CA GLN A 49 -2.06 -1.32 -8.70
C GLN A 49 -2.19 -1.20 -10.21
N ILE A 50 -1.93 -2.30 -10.91
CA ILE A 50 -2.07 -2.38 -12.37
C ILE A 50 -3.48 -2.86 -12.68
N GLY A 51 -4.19 -2.09 -13.50
CA GLY A 51 -5.53 -2.40 -13.98
C GLY A 51 -5.52 -3.57 -14.96
N THR A 52 -6.73 -4.02 -15.31
CA THR A 52 -6.92 -5.09 -16.30
C THR A 52 -6.48 -4.69 -17.71
N ASP A 53 -6.34 -3.40 -17.96
CA ASP A 53 -5.82 -2.78 -19.18
C ASP A 53 -4.27 -2.74 -19.23
N GLY A 54 -3.59 -3.16 -18.17
CA GLY A 54 -2.14 -3.14 -18.07
C GLY A 54 -1.55 -1.79 -17.66
N TYR A 55 -2.38 -0.78 -17.40
CA TYR A 55 -1.95 0.54 -16.95
C TYR A 55 -2.17 0.72 -15.44
N PRO A 56 -1.40 1.59 -14.76
CA PRO A 56 -1.66 1.95 -13.37
C PRO A 56 -3.10 2.46 -13.19
N ILE A 57 -3.81 1.97 -12.18
CA ILE A 57 -5.14 2.51 -11.87
C ILE A 57 -5.00 3.93 -11.29
N GLU A 58 -5.89 4.80 -11.75
CA GLU A 58 -6.03 6.18 -11.29
C GLU A 58 -6.05 6.24 -9.74
N GLY A 59 -5.22 7.11 -9.16
CA GLY A 59 -5.14 7.29 -7.70
C GLY A 59 -4.22 6.32 -6.93
N THR A 60 -3.64 5.28 -7.56
CA THR A 60 -2.57 4.47 -6.95
C THR A 60 -1.17 4.81 -7.46
N TYR A 61 -1.10 5.62 -8.52
CA TYR A 61 0.14 6.14 -9.07
C TYR A 61 0.61 7.35 -8.25
N GLN A 62 1.59 7.16 -7.36
CA GLN A 62 2.20 8.24 -6.58
C GLN A 62 3.61 8.55 -7.10
N ASP A 63 3.65 9.41 -8.12
CA ASP A 63 4.87 9.93 -8.70
C ASP A 63 5.56 10.89 -7.72
N GLY A 64 6.81 10.60 -7.37
CA GLY A 64 7.60 11.47 -6.49
C GLY A 64 8.29 12.62 -7.23
N ALA A 65 8.05 12.84 -8.52
CA ALA A 65 8.77 13.78 -9.34
C ALA A 65 8.02 14.14 -10.65
N GLY A 66 6.88 14.83 -10.54
CA GLY A 66 6.27 15.64 -11.60
C GLY A 66 6.49 15.21 -13.07
N HIS A 67 6.22 13.96 -13.43
CA HIS A 67 5.97 13.61 -14.83
C HIS A 67 4.58 12.98 -14.93
N GLY A 68 3.60 13.79 -15.30
CA GLY A 68 2.28 13.30 -15.69
C GLY A 68 2.42 12.27 -16.82
N PRO A 69 1.42 11.40 -17.01
CA PRO A 69 1.44 10.44 -18.08
C PRO A 69 1.63 11.19 -19.40
N ARG A 70 2.66 10.81 -20.16
CA ARG A 70 2.71 11.15 -21.59
C ARG A 70 1.59 10.34 -22.25
N GLY A 71 0.39 10.88 -22.17
CA GLY A 71 -0.80 10.32 -22.79
C GLY A 71 -0.57 10.14 -24.28
N GLY A 72 -0.37 8.89 -24.67
CA GLY A 72 -0.74 8.43 -26.01
C GLY A 72 -2.26 8.62 -26.13
N GLY A 73 -2.64 9.40 -27.14
CA GLY A 73 -3.98 9.96 -27.24
C GLY A 73 -5.11 8.94 -27.37
N LEU A 74 -6.31 9.41 -27.03
CA LEU A 74 -7.52 8.95 -27.69
C LEU A 74 -8.30 10.20 -28.14
N LEU A 75 -8.42 10.34 -29.47
CA LEU A 75 -9.44 11.16 -30.10
C LEU A 75 -10.82 10.65 -29.69
N THR A 76 -11.68 11.55 -29.24
CA THR A 76 -13.12 11.41 -29.44
C THR A 76 -13.67 12.75 -29.91
N GLN A 77 -14.51 12.64 -30.94
CA GLN A 77 -15.00 13.67 -31.86
C GLN A 77 -15.72 14.83 -31.20
#